data_AF-A0A9D1YYM2-F1
#
_entry.id   AF-A0A9D1YYM2-F1
#
_cell.length_a   1.000
_cell.length_b   1.000
_cell.length_c   1.000
_cell.angle_alpha   90.00
_cell.angle_beta   90.00
_cell.angle_gamma   90.00
#
_symmetry.space_group_name_H-M   'P 1'
#
loop_
_entity.id
_entity.type
_entity.pdbx_description
1 polymer ?
#
loop_
_entity_poly.entity_id
_entity_poly.type
_entity_poly.pdbx_seq_one_letter_code
_entity_poly.pdbx_strand_id
1 'polypeptide(L)'
;MKALFPLLAALTVWTASAMLPGKNPREKMWLPEIERFVKQDSIDFPGVGKILFVGSSSIRTWKNIEQYFPGYDIVRRGVGGSHLEDIIYFSDRIVFPYKPRQIVLYEGDNDLKDGFTPERFLDDVKTFVRLVELHSPGTEIILLSVKPSPSRRHVEEKYLKANELMEAYAAGKEHVKYLDITAPLKDGDRYRADMFHGDSLHVTPKAFREWARIITPHLIPGPGSVSKLSTPESTPQTEALYAGLNRMVGNKTMFGHQDDTAYGVEWEETPGGSDVRAVCGDYPAVYGWEIGGIEHRRNENLDKVNFKQMKRLIREAYDRGGINTISWHADNLVTGGNTWDLTGGNVVATLLPGGEHHAEFCRWLDRVAEFLASLKGSDGESIPVIFRPLHEHTGSWFWWGRDFCSVDEYVALWRQIVTYLRDVKGLKNVIYCYSPDRVRTETDYLERYPGGEYVDLLGLDLYHFKGEEGLDEYRTCADRSLNVLQRVACREGKPFAFTETGLESITMDNWFSEVLYPLVAKYKPAYVLVWRNSSRIENHFYAPYPGHASAADFVKFKEKPSILFNGDLQHMYENQ
;
A
#
# COMPACT_ATOMS: atom_id res chain seq x y z
N MET A 1 -39.70 29.57 -34.58
CA MET A 1 -38.58 30.54 -34.68
C MET A 1 -38.16 30.89 -33.26
N LYS A 2 -36.85 30.77 -32.95
CA LYS A 2 -36.16 30.91 -31.65
C LYS A 2 -36.27 29.70 -30.71
N ALA A 3 -35.23 29.22 -30.05
CA ALA A 3 -33.79 29.10 -30.29
C ALA A 3 -33.30 28.15 -29.18
N LEU A 4 -32.44 27.18 -29.52
CA LEU A 4 -31.69 26.37 -28.57
C LEU A 4 -30.79 27.27 -27.71
N PHE A 5 -30.75 27.04 -26.40
CA PHE A 5 -29.69 27.51 -25.51
C PHE A 5 -29.07 26.30 -24.80
N PRO A 6 -27.74 26.08 -24.87
CA PRO A 6 -27.08 25.06 -24.08
C PRO A 6 -26.81 25.60 -22.67
N LEU A 7 -27.11 24.77 -21.66
CA LEU A 7 -26.69 24.99 -20.28
C LEU A 7 -25.16 24.77 -20.21
N LEU A 8 -24.37 25.84 -20.25
CA LEU A 8 -22.97 25.79 -19.84
C LEU A 8 -22.93 25.63 -18.32
N ALA A 9 -22.46 24.49 -17.85
CA ALA A 9 -22.03 24.31 -16.47
C ALA A 9 -20.88 25.28 -16.19
N ALA A 10 -21.14 26.28 -15.36
CA ALA A 10 -20.10 27.16 -14.85
C ALA A 10 -19.18 26.33 -13.93
N LEU A 11 -18.04 25.91 -14.45
CA LEU A 11 -16.89 25.54 -13.62
C LEU A 11 -16.49 26.80 -12.83
N THR A 12 -16.93 26.88 -11.59
CA THR A 12 -16.31 27.79 -10.61
C THR A 12 -14.90 27.28 -10.35
N VAL A 13 -13.94 27.82 -11.12
CA VAL A 13 -12.53 27.78 -10.76
C VAL A 13 -12.42 28.46 -9.42
N TRP A 14 -12.19 27.66 -8.37
CA TRP A 14 -11.80 28.17 -7.07
C TRP A 14 -10.38 28.72 -7.24
N THR A 15 -10.25 29.99 -7.64
CA THR A 15 -8.99 30.71 -7.50
C THR A 15 -8.79 30.89 -6.00
N ALA A 16 -8.10 29.93 -5.38
CA ALA A 16 -7.47 30.14 -4.10
C ALA A 16 -6.43 31.25 -4.31
N SER A 17 -6.86 32.50 -4.16
CA SER A 17 -5.96 33.62 -3.93
C SER A 17 -5.46 33.46 -2.49
N ALA A 18 -4.56 32.50 -2.31
CA ALA A 18 -3.76 32.42 -1.11
C ALA A 18 -2.95 33.71 -1.03
N MET A 19 -3.00 34.36 0.13
CA MET A 19 -2.20 35.54 0.43
C MET A 19 -0.73 35.25 0.09
N LEU A 20 -0.22 35.85 -0.98
CA LEU A 20 1.22 35.89 -1.23
C LEU A 20 1.89 36.65 -0.08
N PRO A 21 2.99 36.12 0.50
CA PRO A 21 3.92 36.96 1.24
C PRO A 21 4.39 38.09 0.30
N GLY A 22 4.66 39.27 0.86
CA GLY A 22 5.03 40.46 0.10
C GLY A 22 6.12 40.23 -0.95
N LYS A 23 6.21 41.14 -1.93
CA LYS A 23 7.16 41.10 -3.06
C LYS A 23 8.53 40.51 -2.65
N ASN A 24 8.88 39.33 -3.17
CA ASN A 24 10.25 38.84 -3.08
C ASN A 24 11.12 39.71 -4.00
N PRO A 25 12.10 40.47 -3.47
CA PRO A 25 12.94 41.35 -4.29
C PRO A 25 13.76 40.60 -5.35
N ARG A 26 13.89 39.28 -5.20
CA ARG A 26 14.64 38.37 -6.09
C ARG A 26 13.75 37.60 -7.07
N GLU A 27 12.43 37.80 -7.05
CA GLU A 27 11.48 37.15 -7.97
C GLU A 27 11.98 37.18 -9.43
N LYS A 28 12.39 38.37 -9.90
CA LYS A 28 12.85 38.57 -11.29
C LYS A 28 14.06 37.70 -11.67
N MET A 29 14.88 37.29 -10.70
CA MET A 29 16.06 36.45 -10.96
C MET A 29 15.66 35.03 -11.34
N TRP A 30 14.61 34.50 -10.69
CA TRP A 30 14.23 33.08 -10.80
C TRP A 30 13.01 32.85 -11.67
N LEU A 31 12.19 33.89 -11.88
CA LEU A 31 10.97 33.80 -12.69
C LEU A 31 11.20 33.10 -14.06
N PRO A 32 12.28 33.36 -14.83
CA PRO A 32 12.50 32.63 -16.08
C PRO A 32 12.68 31.12 -15.92
N GLU A 33 13.34 30.66 -14.84
CA GLU A 33 13.51 29.22 -14.56
C GLU A 33 12.19 28.61 -14.06
N ILE A 34 11.42 29.34 -13.25
CA ILE A 34 10.09 28.92 -12.81
C ILE A 34 9.11 28.81 -13.99
N GLU A 35 9.08 29.79 -14.89
CA GLU A 35 8.26 29.76 -16.11
C GLU A 35 8.65 28.61 -17.03
N ARG A 36 9.92 28.21 -17.04
CA ARG A 36 10.36 27.02 -17.79
C ARG A 36 9.70 25.75 -17.23
N PHE A 37 9.65 25.56 -15.92
CA PHE A 37 8.96 24.42 -15.30
C PHE A 37 7.46 24.46 -15.58
N VAL A 38 6.81 25.61 -15.39
CA VAL A 38 5.38 25.76 -15.66
C VAL A 38 5.05 25.50 -17.13
N LYS A 39 5.88 25.99 -18.06
CA LYS A 39 5.71 25.70 -19.48
C LYS A 39 5.90 24.22 -19.79
N GLN A 40 6.94 23.58 -19.25
CA GLN A 40 7.17 22.14 -19.44
C GLN A 40 5.96 21.34 -18.95
N ASP A 41 5.44 21.68 -17.78
CA ASP A 41 4.30 20.98 -17.17
C ASP A 41 2.98 21.25 -17.88
N SER A 42 2.83 22.39 -18.55
CA SER A 42 1.68 22.66 -19.42
C SER A 42 1.67 21.79 -20.68
N ILE A 43 2.84 21.26 -21.08
CA ILE A 43 3.00 20.38 -22.24
C ILE A 43 2.88 18.92 -21.81
N ASP A 44 3.58 18.54 -20.76
CA ASP A 44 3.64 17.17 -20.23
C ASP A 44 3.75 17.21 -18.70
N PHE A 45 2.60 17.23 -18.03
CA PHE A 45 2.55 17.29 -16.58
C PHE A 45 3.02 15.95 -16.00
N PRO A 46 4.03 15.94 -15.12
CA PRO A 46 4.61 14.69 -14.62
C PRO A 46 3.65 13.86 -13.76
N GLY A 47 2.46 14.36 -13.41
CA GLY A 47 1.50 13.68 -12.56
C GLY A 47 1.62 14.06 -11.08
N VAL A 48 0.63 13.63 -10.29
CA VAL A 48 0.58 13.89 -8.84
C VAL A 48 1.15 12.72 -8.02
N GLY A 49 1.53 12.96 -6.77
CA GLY A 49 1.94 11.90 -5.83
C GLY A 49 3.36 11.36 -6.01
N LYS A 50 4.17 12.01 -6.87
CA LYS A 50 5.58 11.66 -7.13
C LYS A 50 6.53 12.10 -6.01
N ILE A 51 7.78 11.62 -6.02
CA ILE A 51 8.84 12.19 -5.17
C ILE A 51 9.36 13.46 -5.82
N LEU A 52 9.36 14.57 -5.09
CA LEU A 52 9.80 15.85 -5.59
C LEU A 52 11.16 16.23 -5.00
N PHE A 53 12.21 16.28 -5.83
CA PHE A 53 13.50 16.84 -5.44
C PHE A 53 13.51 18.34 -5.71
N VAL A 54 13.58 19.14 -4.65
CA VAL A 54 13.53 20.61 -4.70
C VAL A 54 14.81 21.18 -4.09
N GLY A 55 15.34 22.26 -4.66
CA GLY A 55 16.47 22.93 -4.05
C GLY A 55 17.35 23.73 -4.99
N SER A 56 18.59 23.98 -4.56
CA SER A 56 19.48 24.90 -5.26
C SER A 56 20.25 24.27 -6.43
N SER A 57 21.48 24.74 -6.68
CA SER A 57 22.30 24.32 -7.81
C SER A 57 22.60 22.82 -7.83
N SER A 58 22.78 22.15 -6.67
CA SER A 58 23.03 20.70 -6.62
C SER A 58 21.86 19.89 -7.21
N ILE A 59 20.62 20.27 -6.91
CA ILE A 59 19.43 19.63 -7.52
C ILE A 59 19.32 20.01 -9.00
N ARG A 60 19.61 21.27 -9.35
CA ARG A 60 19.57 21.74 -10.74
C ARG A 60 20.62 21.06 -11.63
N THR A 61 21.79 20.70 -11.10
CA THR A 61 22.89 20.09 -11.87
C THR A 61 22.82 18.56 -11.91
N TRP A 62 22.02 17.93 -11.03
CA TRP A 62 21.75 16.49 -11.05
C TRP A 62 20.79 16.11 -12.20
N LYS A 63 21.24 16.28 -13.45
CA LYS A 63 20.39 16.24 -14.66
C LYS A 63 19.75 14.88 -14.95
N ASN A 64 20.36 13.79 -14.49
CA ASN A 64 19.92 12.41 -14.71
C ASN A 64 19.58 11.71 -13.39
N ILE A 65 18.96 12.45 -12.46
CA ILE A 65 18.67 11.99 -11.09
C ILE A 65 17.90 10.67 -11.07
N GLU A 66 17.01 10.46 -12.02
CA GLU A 66 16.18 9.26 -12.18
C GLU A 66 17.03 7.99 -12.35
N GLN A 67 18.23 8.08 -12.94
CA GLN A 67 19.15 6.94 -13.10
C GLN A 67 19.79 6.49 -11.77
N TYR A 68 19.79 7.35 -10.75
CA TYR A 68 20.35 7.04 -9.44
C TYR A 68 19.33 6.39 -8.51
N PHE A 69 18.04 6.48 -8.85
CA PHE A 69 16.93 5.98 -8.06
C PHE A 69 16.02 5.10 -8.92
N PRO A 70 16.52 3.96 -9.45
CA PRO A 70 15.71 3.05 -10.24
C PRO A 70 14.52 2.54 -9.40
N GLY A 71 13.33 2.54 -9.99
CA GLY A 71 12.08 2.14 -9.31
C GLY A 71 11.33 3.28 -8.61
N TYR A 72 11.89 4.50 -8.59
CA TYR A 72 11.24 5.68 -8.03
C TYR A 72 10.86 6.68 -9.11
N ASP A 73 9.63 7.18 -9.05
CA ASP A 73 9.10 8.23 -9.93
C ASP A 73 9.43 9.62 -9.36
N ILE A 74 10.52 10.19 -9.88
CA ILE A 74 11.07 11.46 -9.42
C ILE A 74 10.64 12.62 -10.33
N VAL A 75 10.32 13.75 -9.70
CA VAL A 75 10.18 15.06 -10.34
C VAL A 75 11.25 15.99 -9.77
N ARG A 76 11.97 16.69 -10.64
CA ARG A 76 13.10 17.54 -10.25
C ARG A 76 12.77 19.02 -10.46
N ARG A 77 12.90 19.82 -9.40
CA ARG A 77 12.64 21.26 -9.34
C ARG A 77 13.79 22.00 -8.66
N GLY A 78 14.96 21.91 -9.29
CA GLY A 78 16.16 22.63 -8.85
C GLY A 78 16.29 24.02 -9.48
N VAL A 79 16.47 25.05 -8.66
CA VAL A 79 16.65 26.45 -9.08
C VAL A 79 18.08 26.90 -8.77
N GLY A 80 18.79 27.42 -9.76
CA GLY A 80 20.25 27.56 -9.65
C GLY A 80 20.70 28.77 -8.83
N GLY A 81 21.07 28.58 -7.56
CA GLY A 81 21.54 29.68 -6.71
C GLY A 81 20.43 30.34 -5.88
N SER A 82 19.25 29.70 -5.83
CA SER A 82 18.16 30.08 -4.93
C SER A 82 18.60 30.09 -3.47
N HIS A 83 17.86 30.87 -2.70
CA HIS A 83 17.71 30.69 -1.26
C HIS A 83 16.39 29.97 -0.97
N LEU A 84 16.23 29.44 0.24
CA LEU A 84 14.99 28.76 0.61
C LEU A 84 13.77 29.70 0.57
N GLU A 85 13.95 30.99 0.88
CA GLU A 85 12.89 32.01 0.73
C GLU A 85 12.36 32.13 -0.71
N ASP A 86 13.21 31.88 -1.71
CA ASP A 86 12.82 31.90 -3.12
C ASP A 86 11.94 30.67 -3.45
N ILE A 87 12.33 29.50 -2.96
CA ILE A 87 11.55 28.26 -3.11
C ILE A 87 10.20 28.38 -2.42
N ILE A 88 10.17 28.93 -1.20
CA ILE A 88 8.93 29.22 -0.46
C ILE A 88 8.02 30.12 -1.28
N TYR A 89 8.56 31.20 -1.85
CA TYR A 89 7.79 32.17 -2.63
C TYR A 89 7.14 31.54 -3.87
N PHE A 90 7.81 30.59 -4.53
CA PHE A 90 7.30 29.92 -5.74
C PHE A 90 6.66 28.54 -5.49
N SER A 91 6.42 28.16 -4.22
CA SER A 91 5.98 26.80 -3.87
C SER A 91 4.60 26.45 -4.47
N ASP A 92 3.72 27.43 -4.67
CA ASP A 92 2.44 27.28 -5.37
C ASP A 92 2.59 26.87 -6.85
N ARG A 93 3.76 27.11 -7.45
CA ARG A 93 4.06 26.80 -8.85
C ARG A 93 4.92 25.57 -9.03
N ILE A 94 5.86 25.33 -8.11
CA ILE A 94 6.89 24.28 -8.27
C ILE A 94 6.91 23.24 -7.15
N VAL A 95 5.97 23.27 -6.20
CA VAL A 95 5.84 22.26 -5.16
C VAL A 95 4.41 21.72 -5.05
N PHE A 96 3.45 22.59 -4.75
CA PHE A 96 2.07 22.18 -4.44
C PHE A 96 1.29 21.57 -5.63
N PRO A 97 1.51 21.97 -6.90
CA PRO A 97 0.80 21.34 -8.02
C PRO A 97 1.01 19.83 -8.12
N TYR A 98 2.15 19.30 -7.68
CA TYR A 98 2.45 17.87 -7.76
C TYR A 98 1.82 17.05 -6.64
N LYS A 99 1.26 17.67 -5.59
CA LYS A 99 0.77 16.97 -4.38
C LYS A 99 1.74 15.83 -3.98
N PRO A 100 3.02 16.13 -3.76
CA PRO A 100 4.06 15.12 -3.70
C PRO A 100 3.80 14.17 -2.54
N ARG A 101 4.05 12.87 -2.71
CA ARG A 101 4.04 11.95 -1.55
C ARG A 101 5.24 12.19 -0.65
N GLN A 102 6.35 12.66 -1.25
CA GLN A 102 7.58 12.93 -0.53
C GLN A 102 8.33 14.08 -1.20
N ILE A 103 8.95 14.95 -0.41
CA ILE A 103 9.85 16.01 -0.86
C ILE A 103 11.26 15.71 -0.35
N VAL A 104 12.25 15.81 -1.23
CA VAL A 104 13.67 15.83 -0.86
C VAL A 104 14.18 17.25 -1.08
N LEU A 105 14.44 17.96 0.02
CA LEU A 105 14.83 19.37 0.02
C LEU A 105 16.34 19.52 0.22
N TYR A 106 16.99 20.28 -0.66
CA TYR A 106 18.38 20.72 -0.51
C TYR A 106 18.49 22.24 -0.72
N GLU A 107 18.59 22.99 0.36
CA GLU A 107 18.82 24.44 0.36
C GLU A 107 19.77 24.85 1.49
N GLY A 108 20.20 26.12 1.52
CA GLY A 108 20.94 26.70 2.64
C GLY A 108 22.41 27.04 2.36
N ASP A 109 23.02 26.45 1.34
CA ASP A 109 24.42 26.73 1.02
C ASP A 109 24.62 28.14 0.46
N ASN A 110 23.65 28.69 -0.27
CA ASN A 110 23.66 30.08 -0.74
C ASN A 110 23.19 31.04 0.33
N ASP A 111 22.14 30.69 1.08
CA ASP A 111 21.55 31.48 2.16
C ASP A 111 22.62 31.90 3.18
N LEU A 112 23.34 30.90 3.72
CA LEU A 112 24.31 31.12 4.79
C LEU A 112 25.58 31.80 4.29
N LYS A 113 25.96 31.57 3.02
CA LYS A 113 27.06 32.25 2.33
C LYS A 113 26.73 33.72 2.03
N ASP A 114 25.48 34.03 1.74
CA ASP A 114 24.99 35.39 1.46
C ASP A 114 24.56 36.15 2.73
N GLY A 115 24.90 35.62 3.91
CA GLY A 115 24.87 36.36 5.16
C GLY A 115 23.79 35.92 6.14
N PHE A 116 22.92 34.97 5.79
CA PHE A 116 21.89 34.49 6.69
C PHE A 116 22.54 33.83 7.92
N THR A 117 21.85 33.89 9.06
CA THR A 117 22.24 33.13 10.24
C THR A 117 21.65 31.72 10.16
N PRO A 118 22.27 30.72 10.80
CA PRO A 118 21.70 29.37 10.91
C PRO A 118 20.26 29.35 11.43
N GLU A 119 19.94 30.22 12.40
CA GLU A 119 18.61 30.32 13.01
C GLU A 119 17.59 30.88 12.02
N ARG A 120 17.96 31.92 11.25
CA ARG A 120 17.09 32.47 10.22
C ARG A 120 16.80 31.43 9.14
N PHE A 121 17.82 30.72 8.69
CA PHE A 121 17.64 29.65 7.71
C PHE A 121 16.73 28.54 8.25
N LEU A 122 16.88 28.15 9.52
CA LEU A 122 15.98 27.19 10.17
C LEU A 122 14.52 27.70 10.21
N ASP A 123 14.30 29.00 10.42
CA ASP A 123 12.94 29.57 10.40
C ASP A 123 12.31 29.50 9.00
N ASP A 124 13.11 29.66 7.95
CA ASP A 124 12.67 29.42 6.57
C ASP A 124 12.36 27.92 6.34
N VAL A 125 13.17 26.99 6.86
CA VAL A 125 12.87 25.54 6.83
C VAL A 125 11.54 25.22 7.52
N LYS A 126 11.31 25.75 8.72
CA LYS A 126 10.04 25.57 9.44
C LYS A 126 8.86 26.11 8.65
N THR A 127 9.04 27.27 8.01
CA THR A 127 8.02 27.89 7.16
C THR A 127 7.68 27.00 5.98
N PHE A 128 8.69 26.48 5.27
CA PHE A 128 8.49 25.57 4.15
C PHE A 128 7.75 24.29 4.58
N VAL A 129 8.20 23.64 5.65
CA VAL A 129 7.54 22.45 6.21
C VAL A 129 6.08 22.74 6.55
N ARG A 130 5.80 23.87 7.21
CA ARG A 130 4.43 24.26 7.57
C ARG A 130 3.55 24.49 6.34
N LEU A 131 4.07 25.09 5.28
CA LEU A 131 3.31 25.27 4.04
C LEU A 131 3.00 23.94 3.36
N VAL A 132 3.95 22.99 3.37
CA VAL A 132 3.72 21.63 2.85
C VAL A 132 2.65 20.92 3.68
N GLU A 133 2.69 20.98 5.02
CA GLU A 133 1.66 20.41 5.89
C GLU A 133 0.25 20.95 5.55
N LEU A 134 0.13 22.23 5.18
CA LEU A 134 -1.14 22.89 4.86
C LEU A 134 -1.65 22.58 3.46
N HIS A 135 -0.77 22.56 2.46
CA HIS A 135 -1.14 22.45 1.05
C HIS A 135 -1.08 21.03 0.50
N SER A 136 -0.28 20.15 1.13
CA SER A 136 -0.07 18.75 0.74
C SER A 136 -0.03 17.86 2.00
N PRO A 137 -1.17 17.68 2.70
CA PRO A 137 -1.21 16.88 3.92
C PRO A 137 -0.84 15.41 3.64
N GLY A 138 0.05 14.86 4.47
CA GLY A 138 0.58 13.50 4.31
C GLY A 138 1.87 13.42 3.48
N THR A 139 2.42 14.55 3.01
CA THR A 139 3.74 14.58 2.39
C THR A 139 4.84 14.39 3.42
N GLU A 140 5.70 13.40 3.18
CA GLU A 140 6.94 13.18 3.94
C GLU A 140 8.05 14.11 3.44
N ILE A 141 8.88 14.65 4.33
CA ILE A 141 9.94 15.60 3.96
C ILE A 141 11.30 15.08 4.40
N ILE A 142 12.22 14.97 3.46
CA ILE A 142 13.64 14.72 3.72
C ILE A 142 14.39 16.05 3.60
N LEU A 143 14.99 16.49 4.70
CA LEU A 143 15.92 17.61 4.77
C LEU A 143 17.35 17.07 4.54
N LEU A 144 17.97 17.43 3.43
CA LEU A 144 19.37 17.12 3.20
C LEU A 144 20.26 18.15 3.88
N SER A 145 21.34 17.69 4.50
CA SER A 145 22.29 18.57 5.15
C SER A 145 22.90 19.60 4.19
N VAL A 146 23.08 20.83 4.68
CA VAL A 146 23.79 21.90 3.99
C VAL A 146 25.23 21.46 3.81
N LYS A 147 25.69 21.47 2.57
CA LYS A 147 26.96 20.89 2.16
C LYS A 147 28.14 21.86 2.29
N PRO A 148 29.15 21.57 3.12
CA PRO A 148 30.42 22.30 3.10
C PRO A 148 31.19 22.08 1.79
N SER A 149 32.01 23.06 1.40
CA SER A 149 32.84 22.95 0.20
C SER A 149 34.17 23.67 0.38
N PRO A 150 35.24 23.24 -0.32
CA PRO A 150 36.54 23.88 -0.20
C PRO A 150 36.50 25.38 -0.53
N SER A 151 35.76 25.79 -1.56
CA SER A 151 35.63 27.21 -1.96
C SER A 151 34.88 28.08 -0.94
N ARG A 152 34.05 27.49 -0.08
CA ARG A 152 33.23 28.20 0.93
C ARG A 152 33.62 27.83 2.37
N ARG A 153 34.86 27.41 2.61
CA ARG A 153 35.36 27.04 3.95
C ARG A 153 35.16 28.15 5.00
N HIS A 154 35.23 29.42 4.60
CA HIS A 154 35.07 30.56 5.49
C HIS A 154 33.67 30.69 6.15
N VAL A 155 32.65 29.98 5.65
CA VAL A 155 31.29 29.95 6.21
C VAL A 155 30.89 28.55 6.70
N GLU A 156 31.84 27.62 6.78
CA GLU A 156 31.58 26.21 7.11
C GLU A 156 30.94 26.01 8.49
N GLU A 157 31.36 26.79 9.49
CA GLU A 157 30.76 26.74 10.83
C GLU A 157 29.26 27.05 10.82
N LYS A 158 28.81 27.95 9.93
CA LYS A 158 27.38 28.23 9.76
C LYS A 158 26.64 27.03 9.19
N TYR A 159 27.23 26.31 8.23
CA TYR A 159 26.63 25.10 7.66
C TYR A 159 26.48 24.01 8.73
N LEU A 160 27.53 23.78 9.53
CA LEU A 160 27.50 22.81 10.61
C LEU A 160 26.42 23.16 11.64
N LYS A 161 26.31 24.44 12.01
CA LYS A 161 25.28 24.88 12.95
C LYS A 161 23.86 24.73 12.38
N ALA A 162 23.66 25.09 11.10
CA ALA A 162 22.38 24.91 10.45
C ALA A 162 21.96 23.43 10.36
N ASN A 163 22.92 22.54 10.10
CA ASN A 163 22.72 21.10 10.07
C ASN A 163 22.27 20.55 11.43
N GLU A 164 22.97 20.92 12.51
CA GLU A 164 22.58 20.55 13.89
C GLU A 164 21.15 21.02 14.21
N LEU A 165 20.81 22.25 13.81
CA LEU A 165 19.48 22.83 14.01
C LEU A 165 18.39 22.11 13.21
N MET A 166 18.66 21.75 11.95
CA MET A 166 17.72 20.97 11.13
C MET A 166 17.52 19.55 11.66
N GLU A 167 18.59 18.89 12.11
CA GLU A 167 18.52 17.56 12.72
C GLU A 167 17.67 17.58 14.00
N ALA A 168 17.92 18.53 14.90
CA ALA A 168 17.15 18.71 16.12
C ALA A 168 15.67 19.03 15.83
N TYR A 169 15.39 19.83 14.79
CA TYR A 169 14.03 20.12 14.37
C TYR A 169 13.31 18.89 13.81
N ALA A 170 13.98 18.10 12.96
CA ALA A 170 13.42 16.89 12.38
C ALA A 170 13.13 15.81 13.44
N ALA A 171 13.97 15.68 14.46
CA ALA A 171 13.77 14.71 15.55
C ALA A 171 12.44 14.89 16.32
N GLY A 172 11.84 16.08 16.29
CA GLY A 172 10.55 16.38 16.90
C GLY A 172 9.33 16.17 15.99
N LYS A 173 9.49 15.58 14.80
CA LYS A 173 8.46 15.49 13.77
C LYS A 173 8.42 14.09 13.16
N GLU A 174 7.24 13.46 13.11
CA GLU A 174 7.10 12.11 12.53
C GLU A 174 7.33 12.08 11.01
N HIS A 175 6.87 13.11 10.30
CA HIS A 175 6.88 13.17 8.82
C HIS A 175 8.06 13.98 8.23
N VAL A 176 9.07 14.31 9.06
CA VAL A 176 10.25 15.06 8.64
C VAL A 176 11.50 14.30 9.07
N LYS A 177 12.38 14.00 8.11
CA LYS A 177 13.63 13.29 8.33
C LYS A 177 14.81 14.14 7.91
N TYR A 178 15.84 14.22 8.76
CA TYR A 178 17.11 14.82 8.40
C TYR A 178 18.08 13.73 7.93
N LEU A 179 18.80 13.97 6.82
CA LEU A 179 19.84 13.08 6.32
C LEU A 179 21.16 13.84 6.12
N ASP A 180 22.22 13.34 6.76
CA ASP A 180 23.56 13.86 6.52
C ASP A 180 24.17 13.34 5.23
N ILE A 181 24.35 14.23 4.26
CA ILE A 181 25.02 13.99 2.98
C ILE A 181 26.46 14.55 2.95
N THR A 182 26.97 15.08 4.07
CA THR A 182 28.31 15.68 4.14
C THR A 182 29.42 14.64 4.34
N ALA A 183 29.15 13.56 5.07
CA ALA A 183 30.15 12.56 5.43
C ALA A 183 30.94 12.00 4.23
N PRO A 184 30.34 11.66 3.07
CA PRO A 184 31.08 11.13 1.92
C PRO A 184 32.06 12.13 1.27
N LEU A 185 31.92 13.43 1.55
CA LEU A 185 32.69 14.50 0.93
C LEU A 185 34.03 14.76 1.61
N LYS A 186 34.26 14.13 2.77
CA LYS A 186 35.44 14.33 3.60
C LYS A 186 36.14 13.01 3.94
N ASP A 187 37.41 13.13 4.29
CA ASP A 187 38.23 12.12 4.96
C ASP A 187 38.85 12.78 6.20
N GLY A 188 38.24 12.56 7.36
CA GLY A 188 38.43 13.41 8.54
C GLY A 188 38.06 14.86 8.24
N ASP A 189 38.97 15.80 8.53
CA ASP A 189 38.76 17.24 8.28
C ASP A 189 39.13 17.70 6.85
N ARG A 190 39.60 16.77 6.00
CA ARG A 190 40.04 17.09 4.64
C ARG A 190 38.95 16.81 3.63
N TYR A 191 38.72 17.77 2.74
CA TYR A 191 37.82 17.58 1.60
C TYR A 191 38.43 16.60 0.60
N ARG A 192 37.60 15.67 0.13
CA ARG A 192 37.96 14.74 -0.94
C ARG A 192 37.89 15.45 -2.28
N ALA A 193 39.03 15.63 -2.94
CA ALA A 193 39.11 16.37 -4.21
C ALA A 193 38.29 15.71 -5.33
N ASP A 194 38.13 14.38 -5.33
CA ASP A 194 37.35 13.63 -6.31
C ASP A 194 35.82 13.80 -6.16
N MET A 195 35.37 14.43 -5.07
CA MET A 195 33.96 14.72 -4.80
C MET A 195 33.49 16.07 -5.34
N PHE A 196 34.41 16.96 -5.73
CA PHE A 196 34.10 18.30 -6.23
C PHE A 196 34.61 18.51 -7.65
N HIS A 197 33.91 19.33 -8.43
CA HIS A 197 34.40 19.83 -9.70
C HIS A 197 35.54 20.84 -9.50
N GLY A 198 36.17 21.29 -10.59
CA GLY A 198 37.31 22.21 -10.55
C GLY A 198 37.01 23.57 -9.87
N ASP A 199 35.74 23.96 -9.78
CA ASP A 199 35.31 25.13 -9.02
C ASP A 199 35.36 24.95 -7.49
N SER A 200 35.65 23.74 -7.02
CA SER A 200 35.71 23.38 -5.61
C SER A 200 34.42 23.73 -4.85
N LEU A 201 33.28 23.72 -5.54
CA LEU A 201 31.96 24.07 -5.00
C LEU A 201 30.93 23.00 -5.35
N HIS A 202 30.75 22.73 -6.65
CA HIS A 202 29.76 21.78 -7.13
C HIS A 202 30.30 20.36 -7.04
N VAL A 203 29.42 19.42 -6.72
CA VAL A 203 29.82 18.02 -6.52
C VAL A 203 29.83 17.23 -7.82
N THR A 204 30.69 16.20 -7.88
CA THR A 204 30.82 15.33 -9.05
C THR A 204 29.71 14.27 -9.11
N PRO A 205 29.50 13.58 -10.25
CA PRO A 205 28.65 12.39 -10.32
C PRO A 205 29.02 11.29 -9.31
N LYS A 206 30.29 11.24 -8.87
CA LYS A 206 30.72 10.29 -7.84
C LYS A 206 30.10 10.62 -6.48
N ALA A 207 30.07 11.90 -6.10
CA ALA A 207 29.39 12.34 -4.88
C ALA A 207 27.87 12.13 -4.96
N PHE A 208 27.24 12.38 -6.12
CA PHE A 208 25.82 12.08 -6.32
C PHE A 208 25.48 10.60 -6.13
N ARG A 209 26.38 9.67 -6.48
CA ARG A 209 26.18 8.23 -6.19
C ARG A 209 26.17 7.94 -4.69
N GLU A 210 27.06 8.56 -3.93
CA GLU A 210 27.09 8.39 -2.47
C GLU A 210 25.85 9.01 -1.82
N TRP A 211 25.40 10.17 -2.30
CA TRP A 211 24.15 10.77 -1.82
C TRP A 211 22.94 9.91 -2.15
N ALA A 212 22.86 9.36 -3.37
CA ALA A 212 21.80 8.42 -3.71
C ALA A 212 21.80 7.21 -2.77
N ARG A 213 22.97 6.63 -2.47
CA ARG A 213 23.08 5.52 -1.50
C ARG A 213 22.54 5.89 -0.12
N ILE A 214 22.72 7.13 0.33
CA ILE A 214 22.19 7.63 1.60
C ILE A 214 20.68 7.89 1.52
N ILE A 215 20.19 8.42 0.40
CA ILE A 215 18.80 8.87 0.22
C ILE A 215 17.86 7.69 -0.07
N THR A 216 18.25 6.74 -0.93
CA THR A 216 17.39 5.65 -1.43
C THR A 216 16.65 4.87 -0.33
N PRO A 217 17.28 4.45 0.78
CA PRO A 217 16.59 3.70 1.84
C PRO A 217 15.47 4.48 2.54
N HIS A 218 15.39 5.78 2.29
CA HIS A 218 14.39 6.67 2.87
C HIS A 218 13.37 7.16 1.85
N LEU A 219 13.52 6.80 0.57
CA LEU A 219 12.55 7.14 -0.45
C LEU A 219 11.33 6.24 -0.35
N ILE A 220 10.16 6.85 -0.45
CA ILE A 220 8.88 6.15 -0.41
C ILE A 220 8.58 5.65 -1.83
N PRO A 221 8.39 4.35 -2.07
CA PRO A 221 8.05 3.85 -3.39
C PRO A 221 6.71 4.42 -3.90
N GLY A 222 6.48 4.37 -5.21
CA GLY A 222 5.23 4.85 -5.80
C GLY A 222 4.12 3.79 -5.70
N PRO A 223 2.84 4.16 -5.79
CA PRO A 223 1.78 3.18 -6.03
C PRO A 223 2.10 2.42 -7.33
N GLY A 224 2.30 1.11 -7.25
CA GLY A 224 2.65 0.27 -8.40
C GLY A 224 4.14 0.24 -8.79
N SER A 225 5.05 0.84 -8.00
CA SER A 225 6.46 0.43 -8.08
C SER A 225 6.54 -1.02 -7.61
N VAL A 226 7.08 -1.91 -8.45
CA VAL A 226 7.19 -3.34 -8.15
C VAL A 226 8.01 -3.52 -6.86
N SER A 227 7.35 -3.61 -5.71
CA SER A 227 7.95 -4.22 -4.53
C SER A 227 8.31 -5.65 -4.91
N LYS A 228 9.44 -6.14 -4.39
CA LYS A 228 9.74 -7.56 -4.53
C LYS A 228 8.78 -8.34 -3.64
N LEU A 229 8.34 -9.51 -4.14
CA LEU A 229 7.69 -10.49 -3.29
C LEU A 229 8.60 -10.87 -2.12
N SER A 230 8.00 -11.09 -0.96
CA SER A 230 8.60 -11.60 0.28
C SER A 230 9.24 -12.96 0.07
N THR A 231 8.80 -13.70 -0.95
CA THR A 231 9.41 -14.94 -1.41
C THR A 231 10.38 -14.69 -2.56
N PRO A 232 11.71 -14.82 -2.34
CA PRO A 232 12.68 -14.69 -3.41
C PRO A 232 12.52 -15.86 -4.40
N GLU A 233 12.72 -15.59 -5.69
CA GLU A 233 12.61 -16.60 -6.75
C GLU A 233 11.24 -17.31 -6.72
N SER A 234 10.17 -16.52 -6.58
CA SER A 234 8.80 -17.00 -6.72
C SER A 234 8.57 -17.59 -8.12
N THR A 235 7.57 -18.46 -8.28
CA THR A 235 7.27 -19.02 -9.61
C THR A 235 6.88 -17.91 -10.58
N PRO A 236 7.13 -18.05 -11.90
CA PRO A 236 6.78 -17.03 -12.88
C PRO A 236 5.30 -16.61 -12.82
N GLN A 237 4.39 -17.55 -12.59
CA GLN A 237 2.96 -17.28 -12.44
C GLN A 237 2.65 -16.45 -11.18
N THR A 238 3.43 -16.63 -10.11
CA THR A 238 3.26 -15.87 -8.85
C THR A 238 3.78 -14.45 -8.99
N GLU A 239 4.92 -14.28 -9.66
CA GLU A 239 5.44 -12.95 -10.02
C GLU A 239 4.47 -12.22 -10.95
N ALA A 240 3.92 -12.91 -11.95
CA ALA A 240 2.92 -12.35 -12.87
C ALA A 240 1.64 -11.93 -12.16
N LEU A 241 1.11 -12.79 -11.26
CA LEU A 241 -0.05 -12.46 -10.43
C LEU A 241 0.22 -11.21 -9.58
N TYR A 242 1.38 -11.15 -8.94
CA TYR A 242 1.74 -10.02 -8.09
C TYR A 242 1.86 -8.71 -8.88
N ALA A 243 2.47 -8.77 -10.07
CA ALA A 243 2.51 -7.64 -11.00
C ALA A 243 1.09 -7.24 -11.45
N GLY A 244 0.22 -8.21 -11.70
CA GLY A 244 -1.20 -8.01 -12.01
C GLY A 244 -1.96 -7.29 -10.89
N LEU A 245 -1.80 -7.71 -9.64
CA LEU A 245 -2.38 -7.05 -8.46
C LEU A 245 -1.94 -5.58 -8.38
N ASN A 246 -0.65 -5.30 -8.61
CA ASN A 246 -0.13 -3.94 -8.66
C ASN A 246 -0.73 -3.10 -9.79
N ARG A 247 -0.97 -3.69 -10.98
CA ARG A 247 -1.63 -2.99 -12.10
C ARG A 247 -3.09 -2.64 -11.82
N MET A 248 -3.77 -3.39 -10.95
CA MET A 248 -5.17 -3.14 -10.61
C MET A 248 -5.32 -1.94 -9.67
N VAL A 249 -4.46 -1.82 -8.67
CA VAL A 249 -4.52 -0.74 -7.67
C VAL A 249 -4.57 0.63 -8.33
N GLY A 250 -5.55 1.45 -7.95
CA GLY A 250 -5.75 2.80 -8.50
C GLY A 250 -6.41 2.84 -9.89
N ASN A 251 -6.60 1.69 -10.55
CA ASN A 251 -7.17 1.58 -11.89
C ASN A 251 -8.55 0.89 -11.88
N LYS A 252 -8.60 -0.40 -11.50
CA LYS A 252 -9.79 -1.26 -11.50
C LYS A 252 -9.82 -2.12 -10.23
N THR A 253 -10.98 -2.63 -9.88
CA THR A 253 -11.17 -3.52 -8.73
C THR A 253 -11.82 -4.83 -9.18
N MET A 254 -11.16 -5.94 -8.90
CA MET A 254 -11.69 -7.28 -9.15
C MET A 254 -12.70 -7.66 -8.05
N PHE A 255 -13.85 -8.22 -8.43
CA PHE A 255 -14.83 -8.72 -7.48
C PHE A 255 -14.49 -10.16 -7.05
N GLY A 256 -14.61 -10.45 -5.77
CA GLY A 256 -14.35 -11.76 -5.19
C GLY A 256 -15.48 -12.29 -4.32
N HIS A 257 -15.55 -13.61 -4.20
CA HIS A 257 -16.53 -14.31 -3.36
C HIS A 257 -15.91 -15.56 -2.73
N GLN A 258 -16.15 -15.75 -1.43
CA GLN A 258 -15.69 -16.91 -0.66
C GLN A 258 -16.53 -18.16 -0.98
N ASP A 259 -15.87 -19.31 -1.18
CA ASP A 259 -16.47 -20.63 -1.43
C ASP A 259 -17.43 -20.68 -2.64
N ASP A 260 -17.34 -19.69 -3.56
CA ASP A 260 -18.32 -19.43 -4.63
C ASP A 260 -18.73 -20.65 -5.45
N THR A 261 -17.79 -21.54 -5.76
CA THR A 261 -18.05 -22.74 -6.58
C THR A 261 -18.12 -24.03 -5.78
N ALA A 262 -18.09 -23.96 -4.45
CA ALA A 262 -18.27 -25.13 -3.59
C ALA A 262 -19.76 -25.40 -3.33
N TYR A 263 -20.51 -24.35 -3.02
CA TYR A 263 -21.94 -24.36 -2.71
C TYR A 263 -22.51 -22.94 -2.82
N GLY A 264 -23.84 -22.82 -2.74
CA GLY A 264 -24.55 -21.55 -2.66
C GLY A 264 -25.78 -21.68 -1.76
N VAL A 265 -26.68 -20.70 -1.76
CA VAL A 265 -27.82 -20.67 -0.82
C VAL A 265 -28.74 -21.90 -0.99
N GLU A 266 -28.98 -22.33 -2.23
CA GLU A 266 -29.95 -23.39 -2.54
C GLU A 266 -29.32 -24.68 -3.12
N TRP A 267 -27.99 -24.77 -3.17
CA TRP A 267 -27.29 -25.89 -3.81
C TRP A 267 -25.94 -26.18 -3.17
N GLU A 268 -25.49 -27.42 -3.28
CA GLU A 268 -24.15 -27.85 -2.86
C GLU A 268 -23.52 -28.74 -3.94
N GLU A 269 -22.18 -28.69 -4.06
CA GLU A 269 -21.35 -29.60 -4.87
C GLU A 269 -21.78 -29.76 -6.34
N THR A 270 -22.49 -28.79 -6.90
CA THR A 270 -23.00 -28.86 -8.27
C THR A 270 -21.90 -28.42 -9.27
N PRO A 271 -21.56 -29.23 -10.29
CA PRO A 271 -20.54 -28.87 -11.28
C PRO A 271 -20.81 -27.51 -11.94
N GLY A 272 -19.85 -26.59 -11.82
CA GLY A 272 -19.95 -25.24 -12.37
C GLY A 272 -20.93 -24.32 -11.63
N GLY A 273 -21.48 -24.73 -10.49
CA GLY A 273 -22.34 -23.88 -9.66
C GLY A 273 -21.61 -22.64 -9.16
N SER A 274 -22.35 -21.53 -9.06
CA SER A 274 -21.94 -20.24 -8.47
C SER A 274 -23.17 -19.34 -8.42
N ASP A 275 -23.53 -18.84 -7.24
CA ASP A 275 -24.64 -17.89 -7.09
C ASP A 275 -24.34 -16.58 -7.82
N VAL A 276 -23.09 -16.12 -7.75
CA VAL A 276 -22.59 -14.94 -8.48
C VAL A 276 -22.84 -15.11 -9.98
N ARG A 277 -22.39 -16.23 -10.56
CA ARG A 277 -22.60 -16.52 -11.99
C ARG A 277 -24.07 -16.69 -12.33
N ALA A 278 -24.85 -17.33 -11.47
CA ALA A 278 -26.27 -17.52 -11.71
C ALA A 278 -27.04 -16.20 -11.76
N VAL A 279 -26.60 -15.18 -11.01
CA VAL A 279 -27.19 -13.83 -11.03
C VAL A 279 -26.69 -12.98 -12.18
N CYS A 280 -25.37 -12.86 -12.37
CA CYS A 280 -24.79 -11.86 -13.27
C CYS A 280 -24.15 -12.43 -14.55
N GLY A 281 -24.20 -13.75 -14.74
CA GLY A 281 -23.72 -14.44 -15.93
C GLY A 281 -22.20 -14.61 -16.02
N ASP A 282 -21.44 -14.23 -14.98
CA ASP A 282 -19.98 -14.38 -14.93
C ASP A 282 -19.53 -14.80 -13.52
N TYR A 283 -18.39 -15.48 -13.42
CA TYR A 283 -17.81 -15.88 -12.15
C TYR A 283 -17.10 -14.70 -11.45
N PRO A 284 -16.91 -14.73 -10.12
CA PRO A 284 -16.04 -13.77 -9.46
C PRO A 284 -14.61 -13.87 -10.01
N ALA A 285 -13.91 -12.74 -10.09
CA ALA A 285 -12.50 -12.69 -10.47
C ALA A 285 -11.58 -13.29 -9.40
N VAL A 286 -11.97 -13.19 -8.12
CA VAL A 286 -11.21 -13.72 -6.97
C VAL A 286 -12.05 -14.76 -6.22
N TYR A 287 -11.50 -15.96 -6.05
CA TYR A 287 -12.12 -17.08 -5.37
C TYR A 287 -11.47 -17.25 -4.01
N GLY A 288 -12.25 -17.02 -2.97
CA GLY A 288 -11.82 -17.26 -1.59
C GLY A 288 -12.07 -18.70 -1.17
N TRP A 289 -11.14 -19.26 -0.40
CA TRP A 289 -11.22 -20.62 0.16
C TRP A 289 -10.75 -20.62 1.61
N GLU A 290 -11.21 -21.60 2.38
CA GLU A 290 -10.88 -21.71 3.80
C GLU A 290 -10.32 -23.11 4.12
N ILE A 291 -9.16 -23.18 4.79
CA ILE A 291 -8.47 -24.46 5.06
C ILE A 291 -8.52 -24.94 6.52
N GLY A 292 -9.24 -24.29 7.42
CA GLY A 292 -9.40 -24.71 8.82
C GLY A 292 -9.87 -26.15 8.92
N GLY A 293 -9.20 -26.95 9.73
CA GLY A 293 -9.32 -28.41 9.76
C GLY A 293 -8.24 -29.17 8.99
N ILE A 294 -7.50 -28.53 8.06
CA ILE A 294 -6.37 -29.16 7.34
C ILE A 294 -5.28 -29.60 8.31
N GLU A 295 -5.11 -28.83 9.38
CA GLU A 295 -4.15 -29.05 10.44
C GLU A 295 -4.42 -30.31 11.25
N HIS A 296 -5.58 -30.95 11.06
CA HIS A 296 -5.95 -32.23 11.65
C HIS A 296 -5.93 -33.40 10.65
N ARG A 297 -5.52 -33.17 9.38
CA ARG A 297 -5.69 -34.13 8.26
C ARG A 297 -7.14 -34.60 8.09
N ARG A 298 -8.11 -33.70 8.35
CA ARG A 298 -9.53 -33.96 8.03
C ARG A 298 -9.68 -34.07 6.51
N ASN A 299 -10.73 -34.77 6.07
CA ASN A 299 -11.10 -34.80 4.65
C ASN A 299 -11.79 -33.51 4.19
N GLU A 300 -12.38 -32.78 5.14
CA GLU A 300 -13.18 -31.58 4.93
C GLU A 300 -12.69 -30.46 5.85
N ASN A 301 -12.87 -29.21 5.41
CA ASN A 301 -12.64 -28.04 6.25
C ASN A 301 -13.76 -27.88 7.30
N LEU A 302 -13.69 -26.82 8.13
CA LEU A 302 -14.71 -26.52 9.14
C LEU A 302 -16.12 -26.32 8.56
N ASP A 303 -16.22 -25.84 7.31
CA ASP A 303 -17.46 -25.61 6.58
C ASP A 303 -17.90 -26.80 5.71
N LYS A 304 -17.35 -28.01 5.96
CA LYS A 304 -17.70 -29.26 5.26
C LYS A 304 -17.35 -29.27 3.76
N VAL A 305 -16.44 -28.41 3.30
CA VAL A 305 -15.87 -28.49 1.95
C VAL A 305 -14.77 -29.53 1.93
N ASN A 306 -14.93 -30.56 1.10
CA ASN A 306 -13.92 -31.61 0.96
C ASN A 306 -12.62 -31.05 0.34
N PHE A 307 -11.46 -31.29 0.95
CA PHE A 307 -10.17 -30.79 0.47
C PHE A 307 -9.77 -31.32 -0.91
N LYS A 308 -10.20 -32.52 -1.29
CA LYS A 308 -9.96 -33.05 -2.65
C LYS A 308 -10.79 -32.28 -3.68
N GLN A 309 -12.05 -31.97 -3.35
CA GLN A 309 -12.90 -31.14 -4.18
C GLN A 309 -12.38 -29.70 -4.25
N MET A 310 -11.99 -29.11 -3.12
CA MET A 310 -11.40 -27.77 -3.07
C MET A 310 -10.20 -27.64 -3.99
N LYS A 311 -9.27 -28.61 -4.00
CA LYS A 311 -8.14 -28.63 -4.94
C LYS A 311 -8.57 -28.65 -6.40
N ARG A 312 -9.61 -29.43 -6.72
CA ARG A 312 -10.19 -29.43 -8.07
C ARG A 312 -10.75 -28.05 -8.42
N LEU A 313 -11.53 -27.45 -7.53
CA LEU A 313 -12.18 -26.15 -7.77
C LEU A 313 -11.16 -24.99 -7.88
N ILE A 314 -10.10 -25.00 -7.05
CA ILE A 314 -8.96 -24.08 -7.15
C ILE A 314 -8.31 -24.15 -8.53
N ARG A 315 -8.06 -25.37 -9.02
CA ARG A 315 -7.50 -25.58 -10.36
C ARG A 315 -8.45 -25.08 -11.43
N GLU A 316 -9.74 -25.40 -11.34
CA GLU A 316 -10.74 -24.93 -12.31
C GLU A 316 -10.88 -23.39 -12.32
N ALA A 317 -10.78 -22.73 -11.16
CA ALA A 317 -10.74 -21.27 -11.06
C ALA A 317 -9.49 -20.69 -11.75
N TYR A 318 -8.32 -21.27 -11.47
CA TYR A 318 -7.06 -20.88 -12.10
C TYR A 318 -7.06 -21.11 -13.62
N ASP A 319 -7.56 -22.24 -14.10
CA ASP A 319 -7.66 -22.56 -15.53
C ASP A 319 -8.60 -21.58 -16.28
N ARG A 320 -9.55 -20.96 -15.56
CA ARG A 320 -10.39 -19.86 -16.09
C ARG A 320 -9.70 -18.49 -16.04
N GLY A 321 -8.50 -18.38 -15.49
CA GLY A 321 -7.80 -17.11 -15.26
C GLY A 321 -8.15 -16.41 -13.94
N GLY A 322 -8.97 -17.04 -13.10
CA GLY A 322 -9.37 -16.54 -11.79
C GLY A 322 -8.28 -16.66 -10.72
N ILE A 323 -8.35 -15.78 -9.72
CA ILE A 323 -7.35 -15.66 -8.65
C ILE A 323 -7.79 -16.45 -7.42
N ASN A 324 -6.91 -17.26 -6.83
CA ASN A 324 -7.20 -18.01 -5.62
C ASN A 324 -6.62 -17.32 -4.38
N THR A 325 -7.46 -17.05 -3.38
CA THR A 325 -7.06 -16.58 -2.04
C THR A 325 -7.51 -17.58 -0.99
N ILE A 326 -6.69 -17.82 0.02
CA ILE A 326 -6.92 -18.84 1.05
C ILE A 326 -6.74 -18.24 2.45
N SER A 327 -7.78 -18.30 3.27
CA SER A 327 -7.75 -18.03 4.70
C SER A 327 -7.55 -19.31 5.52
N TRP A 328 -7.17 -19.15 6.79
CA TRP A 328 -7.00 -20.28 7.71
C TRP A 328 -7.53 -19.96 9.10
N HIS A 329 -8.74 -20.44 9.38
CA HIS A 329 -9.34 -20.55 10.69
C HIS A 329 -8.78 -21.79 11.40
N ALA A 330 -7.55 -21.67 11.89
CA ALA A 330 -6.88 -22.74 12.62
C ALA A 330 -7.58 -23.00 13.97
N ASP A 331 -7.80 -24.27 14.29
CA ASP A 331 -8.30 -24.69 15.61
C ASP A 331 -7.35 -24.25 16.74
N ASN A 332 -7.83 -24.13 17.98
CA ASN A 332 -7.01 -23.81 19.15
C ASN A 332 -6.21 -25.04 19.57
N LEU A 333 -4.90 -25.02 19.35
CA LEU A 333 -4.04 -26.18 19.58
C LEU A 333 -3.90 -26.56 21.07
N VAL A 334 -4.02 -25.61 21.99
CA VAL A 334 -3.87 -25.86 23.44
C VAL A 334 -5.09 -26.59 24.00
N THR A 335 -6.28 -26.18 23.57
CA THR A 335 -7.55 -26.72 24.09
C THR A 335 -8.11 -27.85 23.24
N GLY A 336 -7.70 -27.92 21.97
CA GLY A 336 -8.33 -28.76 20.93
C GLY A 336 -9.67 -28.23 20.44
N GLY A 337 -10.08 -27.02 20.86
CA GLY A 337 -11.28 -26.35 20.41
C GLY A 337 -11.13 -25.69 19.04
N ASN A 338 -12.18 -25.04 18.55
CA ASN A 338 -12.15 -24.35 17.27
C ASN A 338 -11.45 -22.98 17.37
N THR A 339 -11.36 -22.25 16.26
CA THR A 339 -10.74 -20.93 16.18
C THR A 339 -11.29 -19.89 17.17
N TRP A 340 -12.56 -20.00 17.54
CA TRP A 340 -13.24 -19.11 18.48
C TRP A 340 -13.18 -19.61 19.94
N ASP A 341 -12.50 -20.73 20.20
CA ASP A 341 -12.20 -21.13 21.57
C ASP A 341 -11.08 -20.24 22.13
N LEU A 342 -11.49 -19.28 22.96
CA LEU A 342 -10.61 -18.30 23.60
C LEU A 342 -10.09 -18.76 24.97
N THR A 343 -10.32 -20.02 25.34
CA THR A 343 -9.77 -20.60 26.56
C THR A 343 -8.35 -21.12 26.33
N GLY A 344 -7.68 -21.57 27.40
CA GLY A 344 -6.29 -22.08 27.30
C GLY A 344 -5.19 -21.04 27.48
N GLY A 345 -5.53 -19.78 27.79
CA GLY A 345 -4.55 -18.73 28.09
C GLY A 345 -3.89 -18.15 26.84
N ASN A 346 -2.61 -17.78 26.93
CA ASN A 346 -1.85 -17.24 25.80
C ASN A 346 -1.39 -18.40 24.88
N VAL A 347 -2.27 -18.83 23.99
CA VAL A 347 -2.01 -19.90 23.02
C VAL A 347 -0.79 -19.58 22.17
N VAL A 348 -0.69 -18.34 21.67
CA VAL A 348 0.38 -17.89 20.76
C VAL A 348 1.77 -18.16 21.36
N ALA A 349 1.99 -17.80 22.63
CA ALA A 349 3.26 -18.00 23.32
C ALA A 349 3.73 -19.46 23.29
N THR A 350 2.78 -20.41 23.34
CA THR A 350 3.10 -21.85 23.33
C THR A 350 3.50 -22.38 21.95
N LEU A 351 3.13 -21.69 20.87
CA LEU A 351 3.41 -22.09 19.47
C LEU A 351 4.76 -21.57 18.97
N LEU A 352 5.29 -20.52 19.60
CA LEU A 352 6.57 -19.90 19.26
C LEU A 352 7.77 -20.81 19.57
N PRO A 353 8.96 -20.59 18.98
CA PRO A 353 10.13 -21.43 19.23
C PRO A 353 10.49 -21.43 20.72
N GLY A 354 10.61 -22.64 21.29
CA GLY A 354 10.82 -22.84 22.73
C GLY A 354 9.52 -23.01 23.55
N GLY A 355 8.36 -22.74 22.96
CA GLY A 355 7.05 -23.04 23.56
C GLY A 355 6.73 -24.55 23.52
N GLU A 356 5.93 -25.00 24.49
CA GLU A 356 5.55 -26.41 24.69
C GLU A 356 4.94 -27.05 23.44
N HIS A 357 4.19 -26.27 22.67
CA HIS A 357 3.40 -26.73 21.54
C HIS A 357 4.03 -26.44 20.16
N HIS A 358 5.23 -25.85 20.14
CA HIS A 358 5.94 -25.45 18.92
C HIS A 358 6.09 -26.59 17.89
N ALA A 359 6.53 -27.76 18.35
CA ALA A 359 6.74 -28.92 17.48
C ALA A 359 5.42 -29.44 16.86
N GLU A 360 4.31 -29.31 17.57
CA GLU A 360 3.00 -29.67 17.03
C GLU A 360 2.49 -28.64 16.04
N PHE A 361 2.68 -27.36 16.33
CA PHE A 361 2.36 -26.30 15.38
C PHE A 361 3.17 -26.42 14.08
N CYS A 362 4.46 -26.78 14.13
CA CYS A 362 5.23 -27.09 12.93
C CYS A 362 4.62 -28.25 12.12
N ARG A 363 4.05 -29.28 12.78
CA ARG A 363 3.32 -30.36 12.09
C ARG A 363 2.00 -29.88 11.47
N TRP A 364 1.39 -28.82 11.99
CA TRP A 364 0.25 -28.15 11.34
C TRP A 364 0.71 -27.40 10.09
N LEU A 365 1.83 -26.66 10.18
CA LEU A 365 2.42 -25.97 9.03
C LEU A 365 2.90 -26.91 7.94
N ASP A 366 3.37 -28.12 8.28
CA ASP A 366 3.65 -29.17 7.30
C ASP A 366 2.41 -29.52 6.46
N ARG A 367 1.24 -29.62 7.09
CA ARG A 367 -0.03 -29.97 6.42
C ARG A 367 -0.52 -28.84 5.52
N VAL A 368 -0.40 -27.59 5.98
CA VAL A 368 -0.66 -26.40 5.16
C VAL A 368 0.29 -26.38 3.96
N ALA A 369 1.58 -26.61 4.17
CA ALA A 369 2.57 -26.63 3.10
C ALA A 369 2.33 -27.77 2.08
N GLU A 370 2.01 -28.97 2.56
CA GLU A 370 1.62 -30.11 1.73
C GLU A 370 0.42 -29.76 0.83
N PHE A 371 -0.59 -29.09 1.39
CA PHE A 371 -1.77 -28.66 0.64
C PHE A 371 -1.40 -27.63 -0.43
N LEU A 372 -0.74 -26.53 -0.05
CA LEU A 372 -0.36 -25.44 -0.97
C LEU A 372 0.60 -25.89 -2.08
N ALA A 373 1.56 -26.77 -1.76
CA ALA A 373 2.47 -27.36 -2.75
C ALA A 373 1.75 -28.27 -3.75
N SER A 374 0.64 -28.89 -3.35
CA SER A 374 -0.13 -29.82 -4.19
C SER A 374 -1.04 -29.12 -5.21
N LEU A 375 -1.17 -27.79 -5.14
CA LEU A 375 -1.99 -27.01 -6.06
C LEU A 375 -1.26 -26.83 -7.39
N LYS A 376 -1.66 -27.62 -8.38
CA LYS A 376 -1.07 -27.66 -9.71
C LYS A 376 -2.08 -27.33 -10.80
N GLY A 377 -1.65 -26.49 -11.74
CA GLY A 377 -2.41 -26.14 -12.94
C GLY A 377 -2.49 -27.33 -13.90
N SER A 378 -3.20 -27.13 -15.00
CA SER A 378 -3.37 -28.17 -16.03
C SER A 378 -2.06 -28.61 -16.68
N ASP A 379 -1.04 -27.73 -16.73
CA ASP A 379 0.28 -28.02 -17.29
C ASP A 379 1.30 -28.48 -16.21
N GLY A 380 0.84 -28.69 -14.97
CA GLY A 380 1.66 -29.14 -13.85
C GLY A 380 2.49 -28.05 -13.16
N GLU A 381 2.35 -26.80 -13.58
CA GLU A 381 2.90 -25.63 -12.91
C GLU A 381 2.23 -25.39 -11.55
N SER A 382 2.91 -24.71 -10.63
CA SER A 382 2.31 -24.37 -9.34
C SER A 382 1.30 -23.24 -9.48
N ILE A 383 0.10 -23.43 -8.95
CA ILE A 383 -0.94 -22.38 -8.89
C ILE A 383 -0.53 -21.34 -7.85
N PRO A 384 -0.46 -20.04 -8.20
CA PRO A 384 -0.26 -18.97 -7.24
C PRO A 384 -1.44 -18.83 -6.30
N VAL A 385 -1.16 -18.64 -5.01
CA VAL A 385 -2.18 -18.43 -3.98
C VAL A 385 -1.86 -17.21 -3.13
N ILE A 386 -2.87 -16.38 -2.89
CA ILE A 386 -2.83 -15.36 -1.84
C ILE A 386 -3.18 -16.05 -0.52
N PHE A 387 -2.21 -16.21 0.38
CA PHE A 387 -2.43 -16.85 1.69
C PHE A 387 -2.58 -15.78 2.77
N ARG A 388 -3.71 -15.83 3.49
CA ARG A 388 -4.15 -14.82 4.47
C ARG A 388 -4.36 -15.45 5.87
N PRO A 389 -3.27 -15.87 6.56
CA PRO A 389 -3.36 -16.42 7.91
C PRO A 389 -3.54 -15.32 8.95
N LEU A 390 -3.98 -15.69 10.17
CA LEU A 390 -4.01 -14.79 11.34
C LEU A 390 -4.73 -13.45 11.10
N HIS A 391 -5.78 -13.48 10.26
CA HIS A 391 -6.62 -12.33 9.91
C HIS A 391 -7.38 -11.76 11.12
N GLU A 392 -7.86 -10.53 11.00
CA GLU A 392 -8.67 -9.79 12.00
C GLU A 392 -8.06 -9.70 13.41
N HIS A 393 -6.75 -9.85 13.53
CA HIS A 393 -6.02 -9.87 14.79
C HIS A 393 -6.08 -8.59 15.64
N THR A 394 -6.60 -7.49 15.09
CA THR A 394 -6.91 -6.26 15.85
C THR A 394 -8.17 -6.42 16.72
N GLY A 395 -9.04 -7.37 16.38
CA GLY A 395 -10.13 -7.86 17.21
C GLY A 395 -9.69 -8.93 18.21
N SER A 396 -10.64 -9.41 19.01
CA SER A 396 -10.42 -10.35 20.12
C SER A 396 -11.42 -11.52 20.09
N TRP A 397 -11.82 -11.97 18.91
CA TRP A 397 -12.70 -13.13 18.72
C TRP A 397 -11.96 -14.39 18.26
N PHE A 398 -10.65 -14.29 18.00
CA PHE A 398 -9.77 -15.42 17.70
C PHE A 398 -8.69 -15.56 18.76
N TRP A 399 -8.16 -16.78 18.95
CA TRP A 399 -7.12 -17.05 19.95
C TRP A 399 -5.78 -16.35 19.68
N TRP A 400 -5.58 -15.79 18.47
CA TRP A 400 -4.44 -14.92 18.13
C TRP A 400 -4.77 -13.42 18.19
N GLY A 401 -5.98 -13.06 18.62
CA GLY A 401 -6.47 -11.69 18.68
C GLY A 401 -5.75 -10.81 19.69
N ARG A 402 -6.04 -9.51 19.65
CA ARG A 402 -5.36 -8.45 20.40
C ARG A 402 -5.22 -8.75 21.89
N ASP A 403 -6.27 -9.25 22.53
CA ASP A 403 -6.29 -9.52 23.99
C ASP A 403 -5.66 -10.86 24.38
N PHE A 404 -5.30 -11.71 23.40
CA PHE A 404 -4.83 -13.08 23.63
C PHE A 404 -3.33 -13.29 23.37
N CYS A 405 -2.66 -12.27 22.82
CA CYS A 405 -1.21 -12.25 22.68
C CYS A 405 -0.66 -10.82 22.63
N SER A 406 0.59 -10.65 23.03
CA SER A 406 1.31 -9.38 22.87
C SER A 406 1.60 -9.08 21.39
N VAL A 407 1.96 -7.83 21.12
CA VAL A 407 2.39 -7.38 19.78
C VAL A 407 3.57 -8.21 19.26
N ASP A 408 4.60 -8.38 20.10
CA ASP A 408 5.81 -9.12 19.73
C ASP A 408 5.52 -10.59 19.46
N GLU A 409 4.61 -11.21 20.23
CA GLU A 409 4.20 -12.60 20.03
C GLU A 409 3.44 -12.80 18.72
N TYR A 410 2.50 -11.91 18.39
CA TYR A 410 1.80 -11.95 17.10
C TYR A 410 2.77 -11.80 15.92
N VAL A 411 3.65 -10.79 15.99
CA VAL A 411 4.67 -10.54 14.96
C VAL A 411 5.59 -11.76 14.81
N ALA A 412 6.02 -12.36 15.92
CA ALA A 412 6.85 -13.56 15.90
C ALA A 412 6.11 -14.76 15.28
N LEU A 413 4.83 -14.96 15.59
CA LEU A 413 4.04 -16.06 15.04
C LEU A 413 3.84 -15.88 13.53
N TRP A 414 3.51 -14.68 13.08
CA TRP A 414 3.42 -14.37 11.65
C TRP A 414 4.74 -14.70 10.93
N ARG A 415 5.85 -14.16 11.44
CA ARG A 415 7.18 -14.38 10.85
C ARG A 415 7.56 -15.86 10.85
N GLN A 416 7.19 -16.62 11.88
CA GLN A 416 7.38 -18.06 11.94
C GLN A 416 6.61 -18.79 10.84
N ILE A 417 5.32 -18.47 10.64
CA ILE A 417 4.51 -19.08 9.57
C ILE A 417 5.14 -18.81 8.20
N VAL A 418 5.46 -17.55 7.90
CA VAL A 418 6.08 -17.17 6.61
C VAL A 418 7.42 -17.87 6.43
N THR A 419 8.32 -17.78 7.42
CA THR A 419 9.66 -18.39 7.36
C THR A 419 9.56 -19.90 7.20
N TYR A 420 8.64 -20.56 7.89
CA TYR A 420 8.48 -22.00 7.78
C TYR A 420 8.01 -22.39 6.37
N LEU A 421 6.95 -21.75 5.86
CA LEU A 421 6.41 -22.07 4.54
C LEU A 421 7.39 -21.70 3.40
N ARG A 422 8.03 -20.53 3.48
CA ARG A 422 8.95 -20.00 2.47
C ARG A 422 10.31 -20.68 2.51
N ASP A 423 10.94 -20.72 3.69
CA ASP A 423 12.37 -21.06 3.82
C ASP A 423 12.59 -22.53 4.21
N VAL A 424 11.74 -23.08 5.08
CA VAL A 424 11.86 -24.50 5.50
C VAL A 424 11.19 -25.43 4.50
N LYS A 425 9.97 -25.09 4.04
CA LYS A 425 9.21 -25.91 3.08
C LYS A 425 9.47 -25.53 1.62
N GLY A 426 10.13 -24.40 1.37
CA GLY A 426 10.54 -24.00 0.04
C GLY A 426 9.38 -23.62 -0.89
N LEU A 427 8.23 -23.20 -0.36
CA LEU A 427 7.10 -22.80 -1.21
C LEU A 427 7.46 -21.53 -1.99
N LYS A 428 7.18 -21.56 -3.30
CA LYS A 428 7.44 -20.46 -4.24
C LYS A 428 6.19 -19.88 -4.89
N ASN A 429 5.01 -20.39 -4.50
CA ASN A 429 3.72 -20.06 -5.11
C ASN A 429 2.76 -19.31 -4.17
N VAL A 430 3.30 -18.63 -3.15
CA VAL A 430 2.50 -17.99 -2.09
C VAL A 430 2.78 -16.48 -2.04
N ILE A 431 1.71 -15.70 -2.03
CA ILE A 431 1.66 -14.26 -1.78
C ILE A 431 1.04 -14.07 -0.39
N TYR A 432 1.76 -13.47 0.56
CA TYR A 432 1.30 -13.34 1.94
C TYR A 432 0.44 -12.08 2.15
N CYS A 433 -0.79 -12.23 2.65
CA CYS A 433 -1.75 -11.15 2.81
C CYS A 433 -2.05 -10.82 4.28
N TYR A 434 -1.68 -9.63 4.75
CA TYR A 434 -1.93 -9.15 6.12
C TYR A 434 -3.24 -8.37 6.18
N SER A 435 -4.19 -8.78 7.03
CA SER A 435 -5.57 -8.25 7.03
C SER A 435 -6.08 -7.98 8.46
N PRO A 436 -5.83 -6.80 9.03
CA PRO A 436 -6.51 -6.39 10.27
C PRO A 436 -8.00 -6.13 10.03
N ASP A 437 -8.80 -6.21 11.10
CA ASP A 437 -10.14 -5.62 11.15
C ASP A 437 -10.03 -4.12 11.47
N ARG A 438 -11.02 -3.33 11.00
CA ARG A 438 -11.30 -1.92 11.37
C ARG A 438 -10.14 -1.14 12.00
N VAL A 439 -9.56 -0.20 11.25
CA VAL A 439 -8.46 0.65 11.73
C VAL A 439 -8.85 2.12 11.78
N ARG A 440 -8.19 2.92 12.65
CA ARG A 440 -8.44 4.37 12.73
C ARG A 440 -7.25 5.20 12.25
N THR A 441 -6.04 4.73 12.48
CA THR A 441 -4.79 5.41 12.11
C THR A 441 -3.81 4.45 11.43
N GLU A 442 -2.79 5.00 10.75
CA GLU A 442 -1.68 4.18 10.22
C GLU A 442 -0.96 3.43 11.35
N THR A 443 -0.79 4.05 12.52
CA THR A 443 -0.21 3.41 13.71
C THR A 443 -1.04 2.21 14.15
N ASP A 444 -2.37 2.30 14.13
CA ASP A 444 -3.25 1.18 14.48
C ASP A 444 -3.09 0.02 13.49
N TYR A 445 -3.02 0.33 12.19
CA TYR A 445 -2.83 -0.68 11.14
C TYR A 445 -1.47 -1.37 11.24
N LEU A 446 -0.44 -0.63 11.68
CA LEU A 446 0.94 -1.10 11.73
C LEU A 446 1.35 -1.68 13.08
N GLU A 447 0.52 -1.56 14.11
CA GLU A 447 0.81 -1.97 15.50
C GLU A 447 1.40 -3.38 15.54
N ARG A 448 0.85 -4.30 14.75
CA ARG A 448 1.25 -5.71 14.68
C ARG A 448 1.77 -6.12 13.30
N TYR A 449 2.16 -5.14 12.48
CA TYR A 449 2.67 -5.39 11.14
C TYR A 449 4.05 -6.07 11.21
N PRO A 450 4.21 -7.27 10.61
CA PRO A 450 5.41 -8.09 10.77
C PRO A 450 6.60 -7.58 9.95
N GLY A 451 6.41 -6.52 9.15
CA GLY A 451 7.43 -5.87 8.35
C GLY A 451 7.35 -6.18 6.86
N GLY A 452 8.01 -5.33 6.07
CA GLY A 452 8.04 -5.36 4.60
C GLY A 452 8.34 -6.73 3.99
N GLU A 453 9.29 -7.45 4.56
CA GLU A 453 9.82 -8.73 4.02
C GLU A 453 8.95 -9.96 4.32
N TYR A 454 7.81 -9.79 4.99
CA TYR A 454 6.93 -10.87 5.42
C TYR A 454 5.48 -10.73 4.93
N VAL A 455 5.21 -9.70 4.13
CA VAL A 455 3.86 -9.38 3.64
C VAL A 455 3.98 -8.95 2.19
N ASP A 456 3.10 -9.42 1.33
CA ASP A 456 3.09 -9.05 -0.09
C ASP A 456 1.90 -8.15 -0.41
N LEU A 457 0.75 -8.44 0.22
CA LEU A 457 -0.52 -7.75 0.01
C LEU A 457 -1.04 -7.20 1.34
N LEU A 458 -1.44 -5.93 1.34
CA LEU A 458 -2.09 -5.30 2.49
C LEU A 458 -3.61 -5.40 2.35
N GLY A 459 -4.26 -6.06 3.29
CA GLY A 459 -5.70 -6.28 3.37
C GLY A 459 -6.38 -5.42 4.43
N LEU A 460 -7.70 -5.48 4.43
CA LEU A 460 -8.59 -4.93 5.45
C LEU A 460 -9.87 -5.75 5.44
N ASP A 461 -10.31 -6.17 6.61
CA ASP A 461 -11.59 -6.83 6.80
C ASP A 461 -12.55 -5.86 7.51
N LEU A 462 -13.75 -5.65 6.95
CA LEU A 462 -14.73 -4.72 7.51
C LEU A 462 -16.14 -4.98 6.98
N TYR A 463 -17.04 -5.39 7.88
CA TYR A 463 -18.43 -5.73 7.56
C TYR A 463 -19.45 -4.63 7.90
N HIS A 464 -20.52 -4.58 7.10
CA HIS A 464 -21.70 -3.74 7.32
C HIS A 464 -22.71 -4.50 8.17
N PHE A 465 -23.06 -3.95 9.33
CA PHE A 465 -24.06 -4.51 10.23
C PHE A 465 -25.27 -3.58 10.34
N LYS A 466 -26.44 -4.14 10.71
CA LYS A 466 -27.70 -3.40 10.97
C LYS A 466 -28.33 -2.70 9.75
N GLY A 467 -27.96 -3.09 8.52
CA GLY A 467 -28.57 -2.58 7.29
C GLY A 467 -28.63 -1.04 7.27
N GLU A 468 -29.79 -0.48 6.94
CA GLU A 468 -29.98 0.99 6.89
C GLU A 468 -29.59 1.71 8.18
N GLU A 469 -29.82 1.12 9.36
CA GLU A 469 -29.50 1.75 10.65
C GLU A 469 -27.98 1.87 10.89
N GLY A 470 -27.19 0.95 10.33
CA GLY A 470 -25.73 0.93 10.48
C GLY A 470 -24.98 1.59 9.32
N LEU A 471 -25.69 2.11 8.32
CA LEU A 471 -25.11 2.60 7.07
C LEU A 471 -24.08 3.72 7.27
N ASP A 472 -24.41 4.71 8.10
CA ASP A 472 -23.53 5.85 8.35
C ASP A 472 -22.26 5.43 9.11
N GLU A 473 -22.40 4.50 10.06
CA GLU A 473 -21.27 3.92 10.80
C GLU A 473 -20.34 3.15 9.85
N TYR A 474 -20.91 2.27 9.02
CA TYR A 474 -20.16 1.50 8.04
C TYR A 474 -19.43 2.41 7.04
N ARG A 475 -20.13 3.36 6.42
CA ARG A 475 -19.52 4.29 5.45
C ARG A 475 -18.39 5.09 6.08
N THR A 476 -18.58 5.62 7.28
CA THR A 476 -17.55 6.39 7.99
C THR A 476 -16.35 5.52 8.34
N CYS A 477 -16.59 4.30 8.84
CA CYS A 477 -15.53 3.38 9.23
C CYS A 477 -14.75 2.85 8.03
N ALA A 478 -15.45 2.45 6.97
CA ALA A 478 -14.85 1.94 5.74
C ALA A 478 -14.07 3.02 5.00
N ASP A 479 -14.60 4.25 4.90
CA ASP A 479 -13.89 5.36 4.27
C ASP A 479 -12.57 5.66 4.99
N ARG A 480 -12.61 5.77 6.32
CA ARG A 480 -11.40 5.98 7.14
C ARG A 480 -10.41 4.83 6.99
N SER A 481 -10.88 3.58 7.12
CA SER A 481 -9.99 2.41 7.13
C SER A 481 -9.34 2.18 5.76
N LEU A 482 -10.08 2.35 4.66
CA LEU A 482 -9.53 2.25 3.31
C LEU A 482 -8.57 3.41 3.00
N ASN A 483 -8.81 4.61 3.54
CA ASN A 483 -7.85 5.70 3.44
C ASN A 483 -6.52 5.38 4.13
N VAL A 484 -6.58 4.85 5.35
CA VAL A 484 -5.41 4.38 6.09
C VAL A 484 -4.69 3.29 5.30
N LEU A 485 -5.42 2.26 4.86
CA LEU A 485 -4.86 1.15 4.08
C LEU A 485 -4.14 1.66 2.82
N GLN A 486 -4.78 2.53 2.04
CA GLN A 486 -4.19 3.09 0.82
C GLN A 486 -2.89 3.85 1.13
N ARG A 487 -2.84 4.65 2.19
CA ARG A 487 -1.63 5.40 2.59
C ARG A 487 -0.50 4.46 3.00
N VAL A 488 -0.79 3.47 3.84
CA VAL A 488 0.21 2.46 4.24
C VAL A 488 0.70 1.69 3.02
N ALA A 489 -0.19 1.27 2.13
CA ALA A 489 0.17 0.57 0.90
C ALA A 489 1.08 1.39 -0.02
N CYS A 490 0.77 2.68 -0.19
CA CYS A 490 1.65 3.61 -0.91
C CYS A 490 3.02 3.73 -0.22
N ARG A 491 3.05 3.82 1.11
CA ARG A 491 4.28 3.95 1.88
C ARG A 491 5.17 2.71 1.80
N GLU A 492 4.57 1.53 1.89
CA GLU A 492 5.25 0.24 1.83
C GLU A 492 5.55 -0.21 0.39
N GLY A 493 5.00 0.49 -0.61
CA GLY A 493 5.15 0.15 -2.02
C GLY A 493 4.44 -1.14 -2.43
N LYS A 494 3.33 -1.49 -1.79
CA LYS A 494 2.63 -2.78 -1.96
C LYS A 494 1.22 -2.62 -2.52
N PRO A 495 0.68 -3.62 -3.22
CA PRO A 495 -0.74 -3.63 -3.54
C PRO A 495 -1.58 -3.74 -2.27
N PHE A 496 -2.84 -3.32 -2.35
CA PHE A 496 -3.80 -3.49 -1.28
C PHE A 496 -5.16 -3.98 -1.77
N ALA A 497 -5.90 -4.63 -0.88
CA ALA A 497 -7.20 -5.23 -1.15
C ALA A 497 -8.21 -4.97 -0.02
N PHE A 498 -9.50 -4.91 -0.36
CA PHE A 498 -10.57 -4.99 0.63
C PHE A 498 -10.90 -6.48 0.80
N THR A 499 -10.14 -7.14 1.67
CA THR A 499 -10.00 -8.60 1.73
C THR A 499 -11.26 -9.32 2.20
N GLU A 500 -12.07 -8.67 3.03
CA GLU A 500 -13.41 -9.11 3.39
C GLU A 500 -14.34 -7.92 3.62
N THR A 501 -15.54 -8.00 3.09
CA THR A 501 -16.65 -7.10 3.41
C THR A 501 -17.99 -7.76 3.10
N GLY A 502 -19.08 -7.04 3.35
CA GLY A 502 -20.41 -7.55 3.05
C GLY A 502 -21.47 -6.99 4.00
N LEU A 503 -22.72 -7.17 3.60
CA LEU A 503 -23.90 -7.03 4.45
C LEU A 503 -24.59 -8.39 4.49
N GLU A 504 -24.62 -9.03 5.65
CA GLU A 504 -25.26 -10.34 5.81
C GLU A 504 -26.72 -10.30 5.38
N SER A 505 -27.13 -11.32 4.64
CA SER A 505 -28.45 -11.43 3.98
C SER A 505 -28.78 -10.32 2.98
N ILE A 506 -27.85 -9.39 2.74
CA ILE A 506 -28.00 -8.25 1.84
C ILE A 506 -29.34 -7.54 2.07
N THR A 507 -29.60 -7.15 3.33
CA THR A 507 -30.87 -6.53 3.79
C THR A 507 -31.19 -5.17 3.15
N MET A 508 -30.33 -4.68 2.26
CA MET A 508 -30.53 -3.48 1.45
C MET A 508 -30.42 -3.85 -0.04
N ASP A 509 -31.52 -3.70 -0.79
CA ASP A 509 -31.60 -4.13 -2.19
C ASP A 509 -30.56 -3.45 -3.09
N ASN A 510 -30.16 -2.22 -2.77
CA ASN A 510 -29.22 -1.38 -3.52
C ASN A 510 -27.79 -1.36 -2.93
N TRP A 511 -27.46 -2.31 -2.05
CA TRP A 511 -26.21 -2.29 -1.29
C TRP A 511 -24.96 -2.25 -2.18
N PHE A 512 -24.92 -3.01 -3.28
CA PHE A 512 -23.73 -3.07 -4.11
C PHE A 512 -23.48 -1.76 -4.85
N SER A 513 -24.50 -1.18 -5.48
CA SER A 513 -24.33 0.02 -6.29
C SER A 513 -24.29 1.33 -5.49
N GLU A 514 -24.97 1.40 -4.34
CA GLU A 514 -25.07 2.62 -3.53
C GLU A 514 -24.20 2.62 -2.27
N VAL A 515 -23.75 1.46 -1.79
CA VAL A 515 -22.93 1.36 -0.58
C VAL A 515 -21.51 0.90 -0.91
N LEU A 516 -21.36 -0.25 -1.57
CA LEU A 516 -20.04 -0.81 -1.85
C LEU A 516 -19.31 -0.06 -2.97
N TYR A 517 -19.99 0.19 -4.11
CA TYR A 517 -19.37 0.81 -5.29
C TYR A 517 -18.71 2.16 -5.01
N PRO A 518 -19.32 3.12 -4.28
CA PRO A 518 -18.66 4.39 -3.98
C PRO A 518 -17.31 4.23 -3.25
N LEU A 519 -17.18 3.24 -2.36
CA LEU A 519 -15.93 2.96 -1.64
C LEU A 519 -14.86 2.41 -2.59
N VAL A 520 -15.18 1.35 -3.33
CA VAL A 520 -14.21 0.72 -4.23
C VAL A 520 -13.88 1.59 -5.46
N ALA A 521 -14.80 2.44 -5.92
CA ALA A 521 -14.52 3.41 -6.98
C ALA A 521 -13.60 4.56 -6.51
N LYS A 522 -13.71 4.95 -5.23
CA LYS A 522 -12.86 5.98 -4.60
C LYS A 522 -11.45 5.47 -4.35
N TYR A 523 -11.32 4.31 -3.70
CA TYR A 523 -10.02 3.79 -3.26
C TYR A 523 -9.36 2.86 -4.28
N LYS A 524 -10.15 2.15 -5.10
CA LYS A 524 -9.70 1.21 -6.12
C LYS A 524 -8.67 0.20 -5.61
N PRO A 525 -9.04 -0.60 -4.58
CA PRO A 525 -8.22 -1.74 -4.18
C PRO A 525 -8.07 -2.73 -5.34
N ALA A 526 -7.02 -3.55 -5.33
CA ALA A 526 -6.79 -4.58 -6.34
C ALA A 526 -8.01 -5.51 -6.49
N TYR A 527 -8.57 -5.91 -5.36
CA TYR A 527 -9.85 -6.63 -5.31
C TYR A 527 -10.66 -6.26 -4.07
N VAL A 528 -11.95 -6.58 -4.14
CA VAL A 528 -12.89 -6.61 -3.01
C VAL A 528 -13.54 -7.98 -2.96
N LEU A 529 -13.60 -8.60 -1.79
CA LEU A 529 -14.19 -9.92 -1.63
C LEU A 529 -15.32 -9.89 -0.61
N VAL A 530 -16.47 -10.49 -0.96
CA VAL A 530 -17.57 -10.74 -0.02
C VAL A 530 -17.57 -12.18 0.48
N TRP A 531 -18.10 -12.38 1.69
CA TRP A 531 -18.09 -13.69 2.34
C TRP A 531 -19.05 -14.71 1.72
N ARG A 532 -19.05 -15.94 2.24
CA ARG A 532 -19.69 -17.11 1.63
C ARG A 532 -21.22 -17.04 1.62
N ASN A 533 -21.83 -17.79 0.71
CA ASN A 533 -23.26 -18.06 0.68
C ASN A 533 -23.57 -19.44 1.29
N SER A 534 -24.05 -19.49 2.52
CA SER A 534 -24.32 -20.77 3.19
C SER A 534 -25.63 -21.43 2.76
N SER A 535 -25.56 -22.70 2.41
CA SER A 535 -26.70 -23.63 2.32
C SER A 535 -27.15 -24.18 3.68
N ARG A 536 -26.35 -23.99 4.74
CA ARG A 536 -26.49 -24.70 6.04
C ARG A 536 -26.84 -23.79 7.19
N ILE A 537 -26.59 -22.49 7.04
CA ILE A 537 -26.92 -21.47 8.03
C ILE A 537 -27.91 -20.52 7.36
N GLU A 538 -29.13 -20.51 7.88
CA GLU A 538 -30.20 -19.66 7.37
C GLU A 538 -29.76 -18.18 7.39
N ASN A 539 -30.04 -17.46 6.31
CA ASN A 539 -29.73 -16.04 6.13
C ASN A 539 -28.23 -15.66 6.12
N HIS A 540 -27.30 -16.61 6.20
CA HIS A 540 -25.86 -16.33 6.14
C HIS A 540 -25.33 -16.35 4.71
N PHE A 541 -25.51 -15.24 3.99
CA PHE A 541 -25.02 -15.06 2.63
C PHE A 541 -24.66 -13.59 2.37
N TYR A 542 -23.73 -13.35 1.44
CA TYR A 542 -23.19 -12.01 1.17
C TYR A 542 -23.08 -11.68 -0.32
N ALA A 543 -23.24 -12.66 -1.21
CA ALA A 543 -23.55 -12.46 -2.63
C ALA A 543 -25.01 -12.82 -2.91
N PRO A 544 -25.70 -12.15 -3.84
CA PRO A 544 -27.08 -12.52 -4.16
C PRO A 544 -27.12 -13.85 -4.91
N TYR A 545 -28.27 -14.50 -4.85
CA TYR A 545 -28.63 -15.68 -5.63
C TYR A 545 -29.88 -15.37 -6.49
N PRO A 546 -30.22 -16.19 -7.50
CA PRO A 546 -31.39 -15.96 -8.33
C PRO A 546 -32.68 -15.79 -7.51
N GLY A 547 -33.39 -14.69 -7.72
CA GLY A 547 -34.62 -14.37 -6.98
C GLY A 547 -34.40 -13.50 -5.73
N HIS A 548 -33.17 -13.33 -5.26
CA HIS A 548 -32.87 -12.39 -4.17
C HIS A 548 -33.15 -10.94 -4.60
N ALA A 549 -33.64 -10.10 -3.67
CA ALA A 549 -34.07 -8.73 -3.97
C ALA A 549 -32.94 -7.82 -4.51
N SER A 550 -31.70 -8.04 -4.05
CA SER A 550 -30.51 -7.32 -4.53
C SER A 550 -29.91 -7.85 -5.84
N ALA A 551 -30.45 -8.91 -6.45
CA ALA A 551 -29.89 -9.52 -7.66
C ALA A 551 -29.81 -8.52 -8.83
N ALA A 552 -30.85 -7.71 -9.04
CA ALA A 552 -30.86 -6.69 -10.08
C ALA A 552 -29.84 -5.57 -9.83
N ASP A 553 -29.59 -5.22 -8.57
CA ASP A 553 -28.57 -4.23 -8.21
C ASP A 553 -27.15 -4.76 -8.43
N PHE A 554 -26.92 -6.02 -8.12
CA PHE A 554 -25.62 -6.66 -8.34
C PHE A 554 -25.25 -6.74 -9.83
N VAL A 555 -26.22 -6.95 -10.72
CA VAL A 555 -25.99 -6.82 -12.17
C VAL A 555 -25.55 -5.40 -12.55
N LYS A 556 -26.18 -4.35 -11.98
CA LYS A 556 -25.75 -2.96 -12.19
C LYS A 556 -24.35 -2.69 -11.63
N PHE A 557 -23.99 -3.33 -10.53
CA PHE A 557 -22.66 -3.25 -9.94
C PHE A 557 -21.60 -3.86 -10.87
N LYS A 558 -21.88 -5.03 -11.45
CA LYS A 558 -21.01 -5.66 -12.46
C LYS A 558 -20.78 -4.75 -13.67
N GLU A 559 -21.83 -4.07 -14.14
CA GLU A 559 -21.74 -3.18 -15.32
C GLU A 559 -20.94 -1.90 -15.06
N LYS A 560 -20.50 -1.64 -13.81
CA LYS A 560 -19.68 -0.46 -13.52
C LYS A 560 -18.29 -0.60 -14.17
N PRO A 561 -17.79 0.46 -14.85
CA PRO A 561 -16.59 0.36 -15.66
C PRO A 561 -15.31 0.05 -14.88
N SER A 562 -15.30 0.22 -13.56
CA SER A 562 -14.13 -0.05 -12.70
C SER A 562 -14.18 -1.40 -11.99
N ILE A 563 -15.22 -2.21 -12.21
CA ILE A 563 -15.40 -3.51 -11.57
C ILE A 563 -15.11 -4.59 -12.60
N LEU A 564 -14.31 -5.59 -12.21
CA LEU A 564 -13.92 -6.71 -13.06
C LEU A 564 -14.38 -8.03 -12.46
N PHE A 565 -14.90 -8.90 -13.32
CA PHE A 565 -15.24 -10.29 -13.02
C PHE A 565 -14.28 -11.22 -13.77
N ASN A 566 -14.43 -12.54 -13.62
CA ASN A 566 -13.48 -13.49 -14.21
C ASN A 566 -13.34 -13.30 -15.72
N GLY A 567 -14.44 -13.05 -16.45
CA GLY A 567 -14.41 -12.87 -17.91
C GLY A 567 -13.57 -11.69 -18.38
N ASP A 568 -13.28 -10.73 -17.49
CA ASP A 568 -12.47 -9.55 -17.79
C ASP A 568 -10.96 -9.78 -17.55
N LEU A 569 -10.58 -10.87 -16.88
CA LEU A 569 -9.18 -11.15 -16.55
C LEU A 569 -8.43 -11.71 -17.76
N GLN A 570 -7.83 -10.80 -18.54
CA GLN A 570 -6.88 -11.17 -19.58
C GLN A 570 -5.45 -11.11 -19.02
N HIS A 571 -4.70 -12.20 -19.14
CA HIS A 571 -3.25 -12.23 -18.88
C HIS A 571 -2.82 -11.94 -17.43
N MET A 572 -3.63 -12.29 -16.42
CA MET A 572 -3.25 -12.11 -15.00
C MET A 572 -2.03 -12.94 -14.57
N TYR A 573 -1.74 -14.03 -15.28
CA TYR A 573 -0.63 -14.95 -15.00
C TYR A 573 0.48 -14.90 -16.06
N GLU A 574 0.49 -13.89 -16.93
CA GLU A 574 1.50 -13.70 -17.97
C GLU A 574 2.36 -12.47 -17.67
N ASN A 575 3.67 -12.61 -17.86
CA ASN A 575 4.60 -11.48 -17.79
C ASN A 575 4.45 -10.63 -19.07
N GLN A 576 4.11 -9.36 -18.91
CA GLN A 576 4.03 -8.38 -20.01
C GLN A 576 5.39 -7.77 -20.34
#